data_AF-A0A8S3WAZ2-F1
#
_entry.id   AF-A0A8S3WAZ2-F1
#
_cell.length_a   1.000
_cell.length_b   1.000
_cell.length_c   1.000
_cell.angle_alpha   90.00
_cell.angle_beta   90.00
_cell.angle_gamma   90.00
#
_symmetry.space_group_name_H-M   'P 1'
#
loop_
_entity.id
_entity.type
_entity.pdbx_description
1 polymer ?
#
loop_
_entity_poly.entity_id
_entity_poly.type
_entity_poly.pdbx_seq_one_letter_code
_entity_poly.pdbx_strand_id
1 'polypeptide(L)'
;MDKCQFEDSSSTYKLQNSSPRAYFCDMREVTFLRGTHIIYYKTAFHNEEEYSLDFLRLKNIKSGIPPQNQKNRYRGITQERKTAIIQKLTPLMPDNRKWFWYNLPTDKNSVDLTQVDED
;
A
#
# COMPACT_ATOMS: atom_id res chain seq x y z
N MET A 1 -6.78 7.58 15.35
CA MET A 1 -6.41 7.22 13.97
C MET A 1 -5.40 6.09 14.02
N ASP A 2 -5.82 4.85 13.76
CA ASP A 2 -4.87 3.75 13.53
C ASP A 2 -4.34 3.85 12.10
N LYS A 3 -3.52 4.88 11.87
CA LYS A 3 -2.66 5.01 10.69
C LYS A 3 -1.97 3.66 10.50
N CYS A 4 -2.00 3.08 9.30
CA CYS A 4 -1.17 1.91 9.04
C CYS A 4 0.26 2.31 9.40
N GLN A 5 0.78 1.78 10.51
CA GLN A 5 2.14 2.01 10.96
C GLN A 5 3.05 1.15 10.08
N PHE A 6 3.11 1.51 8.81
CA PHE A 6 4.02 0.90 7.87
C PHE A 6 5.40 1.50 8.12
N GLU A 7 6.27 0.76 8.81
CA GLU A 7 7.68 1.12 8.90
C GLU A 7 8.38 0.66 7.61
N ASP A 8 8.79 1.64 6.80
CA ASP A 8 9.66 1.37 5.67
C ASP A 8 11.04 0.91 6.20
N SER A 9 11.41 -0.31 5.83
CA SER A 9 12.68 -0.94 6.19
C SER A 9 13.82 -0.54 5.25
N SER A 10 13.61 0.49 4.42
CA SER A 10 14.64 1.06 3.56
C SER A 10 15.73 1.84 4.33
N SER A 11 16.93 1.81 3.77
CA SER A 11 18.11 2.56 4.21
C SER A 11 18.28 3.77 3.32
N THR A 12 18.00 4.96 3.87
CA THR A 12 18.23 6.24 3.19
C THR A 12 19.68 6.41 2.76
N TYR A 13 20.62 5.98 3.59
CA TYR A 13 22.06 6.00 3.27
C TYR A 13 22.40 5.15 2.04
N LYS A 14 21.91 3.90 1.95
CA LYS A 14 22.16 3.06 0.77
C LYS A 14 21.53 3.62 -0.49
N LEU A 15 20.32 4.16 -0.38
CA LEU A 15 19.63 4.81 -1.50
C LEU A 15 20.40 6.04 -2.00
N GLN A 16 20.90 6.88 -1.09
CA GLN A 16 21.66 8.08 -1.44
C GLN A 16 23.03 7.76 -2.06
N ASN A 17 23.68 6.69 -1.60
CA ASN A 17 25.00 6.27 -2.08
C ASN A 17 24.95 5.22 -3.20
N SER A 18 23.77 4.93 -3.74
CA SER A 18 23.66 4.10 -4.94
C SER A 18 24.27 4.83 -6.14
N SER A 19 25.08 4.12 -6.93
CA SER A 19 25.73 4.64 -8.13
C SER A 19 25.43 3.72 -9.31
N PRO A 20 24.63 4.16 -10.29
CA PRO A 20 23.90 5.43 -10.36
C PRO A 20 22.81 5.54 -9.27
N ARG A 21 22.42 6.78 -8.91
CA ARG A 21 21.34 7.01 -7.95
C ARG A 21 20.04 6.48 -8.55
N ALA A 22 19.47 5.46 -7.92
CA ALA A 22 18.29 4.80 -8.43
C ALA A 22 17.03 5.67 -8.22
N TYR A 23 16.42 6.13 -9.31
CA TYR A 23 15.08 6.73 -9.29
C TYR A 23 14.09 5.82 -9.98
N PHE A 24 12.91 5.68 -9.38
CA PHE A 24 11.86 4.82 -9.92
C PHE A 24 11.37 5.27 -11.31
N CYS A 25 11.39 6.57 -11.60
CA CYS A 25 11.03 7.11 -12.92
C CYS A 25 11.96 6.66 -14.05
N ASP A 26 13.19 6.29 -13.71
CA ASP A 26 14.23 5.91 -14.66
C ASP A 26 14.27 4.40 -14.90
N MET A 27 13.58 3.61 -14.07
CA MET A 27 13.49 2.16 -14.24
C MET A 27 12.52 1.81 -15.36
N ARG A 28 12.92 0.90 -16.25
CA ARG A 28 12.11 0.40 -17.38
C ARG A 28 11.79 -1.08 -17.28
N GLU A 29 12.77 -1.87 -16.87
CA GLU A 29 12.62 -3.29 -16.59
C GLU A 29 13.13 -3.55 -15.17
N VAL A 30 12.41 -4.36 -14.40
CA VAL A 30 12.77 -4.68 -13.01
C VAL A 30 12.62 -6.18 -12.80
N THR A 31 13.67 -6.80 -12.29
CA THR A 31 13.76 -8.23 -12.01
C THR A 31 13.92 -8.46 -10.52
N PHE A 32 13.09 -9.36 -9.98
CA PHE A 32 13.12 -9.78 -8.59
C PHE A 32 13.40 -11.27 -8.50
N LEU A 33 14.48 -11.63 -7.83
CA LEU A 33 14.82 -13.04 -7.61
C LEU A 33 14.31 -13.49 -6.25
N ARG A 34 13.52 -14.57 -6.24
CA ARG A 34 12.98 -15.16 -5.00
C ARG A 34 14.13 -15.55 -4.07
N GLY A 35 14.01 -15.15 -2.80
CA GLY A 35 15.04 -15.41 -1.78
C GLY A 35 16.16 -14.36 -1.75
N THR A 36 16.13 -13.37 -2.64
CA THR A 36 17.04 -12.23 -2.60
C THR A 36 16.31 -10.96 -2.14
N HIS A 37 17.07 -10.01 -1.61
CA HIS A 37 16.58 -8.68 -1.22
C HIS A 37 17.14 -7.56 -2.10
N ILE A 38 17.66 -7.94 -3.26
CA ILE A 38 18.26 -7.04 -4.24
C ILE A 38 17.26 -6.85 -5.37
N ILE A 39 17.10 -5.61 -5.80
CA ILE A 39 16.35 -5.27 -7.00
C ILE A 39 17.35 -5.19 -8.14
N TYR A 40 17.08 -5.88 -9.23
CA TYR A 40 17.81 -5.71 -10.48
C TYR A 40 16.95 -4.87 -11.42
N TYR A 41 17.52 -3.89 -12.08
CA TYR A 41 16.76 -3.02 -12.97
C TYR A 41 17.58 -2.53 -14.16
N LYS A 42 16.88 -2.21 -15.24
CA LYS A 42 17.44 -1.56 -16.43
C LYS A 42 16.79 -0.22 -16.66
N THR A 43 17.56 0.71 -17.23
CA THR A 43 17.09 2.07 -17.57
C THR A 43 16.63 2.21 -19.03
N ALA A 44 16.90 1.20 -19.87
CA ALA A 44 16.49 1.15 -21.27
C ALA A 44 16.14 -0.29 -21.69
N PHE A 45 15.17 -0.46 -22.60
CA PHE A 45 14.68 -1.78 -23.03
C PHE A 45 15.68 -2.57 -23.87
N HIS A 46 16.55 -1.88 -24.62
CA HIS A 46 17.51 -2.50 -25.53
C HIS A 46 18.94 -2.50 -24.99
N ASN A 47 19.14 -1.99 -23.77
CA ASN A 47 20.44 -2.04 -23.12
C ASN A 47 20.58 -3.37 -22.37
N GLU A 48 21.77 -3.97 -22.46
CA GLU A 48 22.11 -5.17 -21.68
C GLU A 48 22.58 -4.81 -20.27
N GLU A 49 22.92 -3.54 -20.02
CA GLU A 49 23.37 -3.08 -18.70
C GLU A 49 22.25 -3.18 -17.66
N GLU A 50 22.50 -4.01 -16.64
CA GLU A 50 21.62 -4.23 -15.50
C GLU A 50 22.28 -3.68 -14.23
N TYR A 51 21.53 -2.88 -13.48
CA TYR A 51 21.96 -2.32 -12.22
C TYR A 51 21.33 -3.09 -11.06
N SER A 52 22.09 -3.27 -9.99
CA SER A 52 21.60 -3.85 -8.74
C SER A 52 21.40 -2.79 -7.67
N LEU A 53 20.29 -2.87 -6.92
CA LEU A 53 19.98 -1.99 -5.81
C LEU A 53 19.68 -2.81 -4.55
N ASP A 54 20.57 -2.70 -3.56
CA ASP A 54 20.29 -3.06 -2.17
C ASP A 54 19.89 -1.79 -1.41
N PHE A 55 18.63 -1.76 -0.99
CA PHE A 55 18.05 -0.61 -0.29
C PHE A 55 17.60 -0.95 1.12
N LEU A 56 17.77 -2.19 1.61
CA LEU A 56 17.29 -2.57 2.95
C LEU A 56 18.30 -2.18 4.04
N ARG A 57 17.78 -1.84 5.23
CA ARG A 57 18.62 -1.66 6.43
C ARG A 57 19.29 -2.97 6.80
N LEU A 58 20.55 -2.89 7.25
CA LEU A 58 21.34 -4.08 7.64
C LEU A 58 20.66 -4.92 8.73
N LYS A 59 19.94 -4.26 9.67
CA LYS A 59 19.16 -4.95 10.70
C LYS A 59 18.14 -5.89 10.06
N ASN A 60 17.39 -5.42 9.07
CA ASN A 60 16.30 -6.17 8.42
C ASN A 60 16.80 -7.28 7.50
N ILE A 61 18.01 -7.14 6.94
CA ILE A 61 18.67 -8.23 6.19
C ILE A 61 19.05 -9.38 7.14
N LYS A 62 19.54 -9.05 8.34
CA LYS A 62 19.99 -10.05 9.33
C LYS A 62 18.85 -10.70 10.11
N SER A 63 17.91 -9.90 10.59
CA SER A 63 16.80 -10.36 11.45
C SER A 63 15.51 -10.63 10.69
N GLY A 64 15.47 -10.37 9.38
CA GLY A 64 14.24 -10.38 8.59
C GLY A 64 13.46 -9.06 8.68
N ILE A 65 12.50 -8.93 7.77
CA ILE A 65 11.52 -7.83 7.76
C ILE A 65 10.39 -8.22 8.73
N PRO A 66 10.09 -7.42 9.76
CA PRO A 66 9.03 -7.76 10.70
C PRO A 66 7.69 -7.83 9.97
N PRO A 67 6.83 -8.83 10.28
CA PRO A 67 5.50 -8.90 9.71
C PRO A 67 4.71 -7.66 10.13
N GLN A 68 3.95 -7.10 9.19
CA GLN A 68 3.03 -6.01 9.50
C GLN A 68 1.95 -6.52 10.45
N ASN A 69 1.60 -5.72 11.45
CA ASN A 69 0.49 -6.04 12.34
C ASN A 69 -0.80 -6.18 11.52
N GLN A 70 -1.31 -7.40 11.41
CA GLN A 70 -2.58 -7.65 10.75
C GLN A 70 -3.68 -6.95 11.55
N LYS A 71 -4.45 -6.10 10.88
CA LYS A 71 -5.61 -5.47 11.50
C LYS A 71 -6.72 -6.52 11.60
N ASN A 72 -6.96 -7.02 12.81
CA ASN A 72 -8.02 -8.00 13.10
C ASN A 72 -9.43 -7.38 13.08
N ARG A 73 -9.54 -6.07 12.85
CA ARG A 73 -10.82 -5.36 12.81
C ARG A 73 -11.00 -4.69 11.47
N TYR A 74 -12.17 -4.91 10.88
CA TYR A 74 -12.64 -4.15 9.74
C TYR A 74 -12.73 -2.66 10.11
N ARG A 75 -12.09 -1.81 9.30
CA ARG A 75 -12.02 -0.36 9.50
C ARG A 75 -13.39 0.31 9.63
N GLY A 76 -14.36 -0.17 8.85
CA GLY A 76 -15.70 0.42 8.80
C GLY A 76 -15.72 1.83 8.18
N ILE A 77 -16.90 2.46 8.22
CA ILE A 77 -17.14 3.83 7.74
C ILE A 77 -17.92 4.64 8.78
N THR A 78 -18.07 5.95 8.60
CA THR A 78 -18.93 6.74 9.47
C THR A 78 -20.39 6.30 9.36
N GLN A 79 -21.16 6.46 10.45
CA GLN A 79 -22.57 6.10 10.48
C GLN A 79 -23.37 6.87 9.42
N GLU A 80 -23.09 8.17 9.28
CA GLU A 80 -23.73 9.04 8.28
C GLU A 80 -23.48 8.56 6.84
N ARG A 81 -22.25 8.11 6.54
CA ARG A 81 -21.95 7.56 5.22
C ARG A 81 -22.65 6.23 4.99
N LYS A 82 -22.74 5.37 6.02
CA LYS A 82 -23.48 4.11 5.94
C LYS A 82 -24.96 4.37 5.63
N THR A 83 -25.59 5.32 6.32
CA THR A 83 -26.99 5.66 6.07
C THR A 83 -27.19 6.25 4.68
N ALA A 84 -26.30 7.12 4.22
CA ALA A 84 -26.36 7.69 2.87
C ALA A 84 -26.24 6.61 1.77
N ILE A 85 -25.32 5.64 1.95
CA ILE A 85 -25.18 4.49 1.05
C ILE A 85 -26.46 3.67 1.05
N ILE A 86 -26.99 3.33 2.22
CA ILE A 86 -28.19 2.51 2.32
C ILE A 86 -29.36 3.20 1.62
N GLN A 87 -29.56 4.50 1.83
CA GLN A 87 -30.65 5.27 1.21
C GLN A 87 -30.51 5.38 -0.31
N LYS A 88 -29.29 5.59 -0.84
CA LYS A 88 -29.08 5.81 -2.29
C LYS A 88 -28.97 4.52 -3.08
N LEU A 89 -28.22 3.52 -2.58
CA LEU A 89 -27.87 2.31 -3.35
C LEU A 89 -28.87 1.17 -3.13
N THR A 90 -29.35 0.96 -1.90
CA THR A 90 -30.19 -0.20 -1.56
C THR A 90 -31.49 -0.29 -2.37
N PRO A 91 -32.19 0.82 -2.69
CA PRO A 91 -33.40 0.76 -3.52
C PRO A 91 -33.14 0.26 -4.95
N LEU A 92 -31.92 0.43 -5.45
CA LEU A 92 -31.51 0.06 -6.81
C LEU A 92 -30.97 -1.38 -6.90
N MET A 93 -30.85 -2.09 -5.77
CA MET A 93 -30.22 -3.40 -5.70
C MET A 93 -31.24 -4.52 -5.36
N PRO A 94 -31.04 -5.73 -5.89
CA PRO A 94 -31.80 -6.91 -5.49
C PRO A 94 -31.52 -7.28 -4.03
N ASP A 95 -32.49 -7.91 -3.35
CA ASP A 95 -32.48 -8.13 -1.90
C ASP A 95 -31.26 -8.90 -1.38
N ASN A 96 -30.80 -9.89 -2.15
CA ASN A 96 -29.63 -10.70 -1.81
C ASN A 96 -28.32 -9.89 -1.71
N ARG A 97 -28.24 -8.69 -2.30
CA ARG A 97 -27.06 -7.82 -2.26
C ARG A 97 -27.12 -6.76 -1.16
N LYS A 98 -28.28 -6.59 -0.51
CA LYS A 98 -28.48 -5.57 0.52
C LYS A 98 -27.79 -5.92 1.83
N TRP A 99 -27.65 -7.23 2.13
CA TRP A 99 -27.09 -7.74 3.38
C TRP A 99 -25.70 -7.18 3.71
N PHE A 100 -24.83 -7.06 2.69
CA PHE A 100 -23.50 -6.49 2.85
C PHE A 100 -23.54 -5.07 3.43
N TRP A 101 -24.37 -4.20 2.87
CA TRP A 101 -24.44 -2.79 3.26
C TRP A 101 -25.04 -2.58 4.65
N TYR A 102 -26.04 -3.38 5.02
CA TYR A 102 -26.61 -3.35 6.37
C TYR A 102 -25.60 -3.80 7.44
N ASN A 103 -24.74 -4.77 7.13
CA ASN A 103 -23.76 -5.32 8.07
C ASN A 103 -22.39 -4.63 8.00
N LEU A 104 -22.24 -3.60 7.17
CA LEU A 104 -20.98 -2.87 7.06
C LEU A 104 -20.61 -2.24 8.43
N PRO A 105 -19.42 -2.51 8.99
CA PRO A 105 -19.01 -1.97 10.28
C PRO A 105 -18.94 -0.44 10.27
N THR A 106 -19.21 0.16 11.42
CA THR A 106 -19.17 1.62 11.59
C THR A 106 -18.04 2.02 12.52
N ASP A 107 -17.28 3.05 12.14
CA ASP A 107 -16.21 3.63 12.94
C ASP A 107 -16.22 5.15 12.84
N LYS A 108 -16.28 5.81 14.00
CA LYS A 108 -16.25 7.27 14.12
C LYS A 108 -14.90 7.86 13.72
N ASN A 109 -13.83 7.06 13.75
CA ASN A 109 -12.47 7.51 13.41
C ASN A 109 -12.18 7.49 11.89
N SER A 110 -13.12 7.03 11.06
CA SER A 110 -12.97 6.93 9.60
C SER A 110 -13.36 8.21 8.85
N VAL A 111 -12.99 9.37 9.42
CA VAL A 111 -13.28 10.71 8.87
C VAL A 111 -12.47 10.99 7.60
N ASP A 112 -11.31 10.37 7.44
CA ASP A 112 -10.51 10.50 6.21
C ASP A 112 -11.24 9.96 4.98
N LEU A 113 -12.23 9.09 5.16
CA LEU A 113 -13.06 8.62 4.06
C LEU A 113 -14.08 9.68 3.64
N THR A 114 -14.49 10.61 4.49
CA THR A 114 -15.61 11.54 4.22
C THR A 114 -15.24 12.77 3.40
N GLN A 115 -14.12 12.75 2.66
CA GLN A 115 -13.81 13.87 1.76
C GLN A 115 -14.93 14.01 0.73
N VAL A 116 -15.56 15.17 0.76
CA VAL A 116 -16.43 15.66 -0.30
C VAL A 116 -15.45 16.14 -1.36
N ASP A 117 -15.44 15.49 -2.52
CA ASP A 117 -14.78 16.05 -3.69
C ASP A 117 -15.49 17.38 -3.96
N GLU A 118 -14.83 18.50 -3.65
CA GLU A 118 -15.29 19.82 -4.08
C GLU A 118 -15.11 19.87 -5.59
N ASP A 119 -16.23 19.81 -6.33
CA ASP A 119 -16.29 20.07 -7.77
C ASP A 119 -15.98 21.55 -8.08
#